data_AF-A0A849TS70-F1
#
_entry.id   AF-A0A849TS70-F1
#
_cell.length_a   1.000
_cell.length_b   1.000
_cell.length_c   1.000
_cell.angle_alpha   90.00
_cell.angle_beta   90.00
_cell.angle_gamma   90.00
#
_symmetry.space_group_name_H-M   'P 1'
#
loop_
_entity.id
_entity.type
_entity.pdbx_description
1 polymer ?
#
loop_
_entity_poly.entity_id
_entity_poly.type
_entity_poly.pdbx_seq_one_letter_code
_entity_poly.pdbx_strand_id
1 'polypeptide(L)'
;MPIALLIRNRLKELKLGQRDLARAAHVTESYISQLLTQKKLPPAPNRTDMYKKIEHALKLPQGQLAKLADQQRLEQLRKRLGDQPTPLLHNVRELILRKCHPKKTRQIRTIFEKQHFGELERFVTQKLLGVVKSVARQELDNPTWMRKVARLSKKSYPQMRVTVLEFLDTTIFDLSNENCMAFLNPLLESWDIDLATFCIEIVLNRRVAPGHHKTFEFIERGPDKTSGEEPGLKDFLQDPLLSGDVSEEELMFLRALTFENKRPTPLYYYRELQSLRDPLHFHPPTKKASA
;
A
#
# COMPACT_ATOMS: atom_id res chain seq x y z
N MET A 1 24.79 -10.94 -12.27
CA MET A 1 24.33 -11.34 -13.62
C MET A 1 23.01 -10.63 -13.93
N PRO A 2 22.84 -9.96 -15.08
CA PRO A 2 21.58 -9.30 -15.44
C PRO A 2 20.43 -10.27 -15.69
N ILE A 3 19.20 -9.93 -15.26
CA ILE A 3 18.00 -10.76 -15.49
C ILE A 3 17.81 -11.07 -16.97
N ALA A 4 17.99 -10.07 -17.83
CA ALA A 4 17.82 -10.22 -19.28
C ALA A 4 18.68 -11.33 -19.86
N LEU A 5 19.90 -11.52 -19.35
CA LEU A 5 20.83 -12.54 -19.83
C LEU A 5 20.37 -13.93 -19.38
N LEU A 6 19.96 -14.09 -18.12
CA LEU A 6 19.41 -15.34 -17.60
C LEU A 6 18.16 -15.78 -18.39
N ILE A 7 17.22 -14.87 -18.63
CA ILE A 7 16.00 -15.18 -19.40
C ILE A 7 16.36 -15.58 -20.84
N ARG A 8 17.26 -14.85 -21.51
CA ARG A 8 17.69 -15.18 -22.89
C ARG A 8 18.31 -16.57 -22.97
N ASN A 9 19.14 -16.96 -22.01
CA ASN A 9 19.78 -18.28 -22.00
C ASN A 9 18.73 -19.39 -21.83
N ARG A 10 17.81 -19.25 -20.87
CA ARG A 10 16.74 -20.25 -20.66
C ARG A 10 15.77 -20.36 -21.83
N LEU A 11 15.43 -19.26 -22.49
CA LEU A 11 14.62 -19.30 -23.71
C LEU A 11 15.30 -20.12 -24.82
N LYS A 12 16.61 -19.96 -25.00
CA LYS A 12 17.38 -20.77 -25.97
C LYS A 12 17.41 -22.25 -25.60
N GLU A 13 17.71 -22.56 -24.34
CA GLU A 13 17.75 -23.96 -23.84
C GLU A 13 16.42 -24.68 -24.00
N LEU A 14 15.31 -23.98 -23.73
CA LEU A 14 13.96 -24.54 -23.80
C LEU A 14 13.33 -24.42 -25.20
N LYS A 15 14.03 -23.82 -26.18
CA LYS A 15 13.52 -23.52 -27.53
C LYS A 15 12.21 -22.73 -27.51
N LEU A 16 12.08 -21.79 -26.58
CA LEU A 16 10.91 -20.92 -26.40
C LEU A 16 11.15 -19.53 -26.98
N GLY A 17 10.09 -18.91 -27.52
CA GLY A 17 10.12 -17.53 -28.01
C GLY A 17 9.72 -16.50 -26.95
N GLN A 18 9.98 -15.22 -27.25
CA GLN A 18 9.50 -14.09 -26.42
C GLN A 18 7.96 -14.07 -26.34
N ARG A 19 7.29 -14.45 -27.43
CA ARG A 19 5.82 -14.59 -27.50
C ARG A 19 5.27 -15.62 -26.52
N ASP A 20 5.94 -16.75 -26.33
CA ASP A 20 5.51 -17.78 -25.39
C ASP A 20 5.64 -17.28 -23.95
N LEU A 21 6.74 -16.58 -23.66
CA LEU A 21 6.95 -15.96 -22.36
C LEU A 21 5.94 -14.86 -22.07
N ALA A 22 5.62 -14.03 -23.06
CA ALA A 22 4.62 -12.97 -22.96
C ALA A 22 3.23 -13.54 -22.63
N ARG A 23 2.85 -14.64 -23.29
CA ARG A 23 1.60 -15.37 -23.00
C ARG A 23 1.59 -15.92 -21.57
N ALA A 24 2.67 -16.57 -21.13
CA ALA A 24 2.77 -17.14 -19.78
C ALA A 24 2.71 -16.07 -18.68
N ALA A 25 3.33 -14.91 -18.91
CA ALA A 25 3.31 -13.78 -17.97
C ALA A 25 2.06 -12.88 -18.10
N HIS A 26 1.19 -13.14 -19.08
CA HIS A 26 0.03 -12.31 -19.44
C HIS A 26 0.38 -10.85 -19.74
N VAL A 27 1.52 -10.61 -20.39
CA VAL A 27 1.99 -9.28 -20.80
C VAL A 27 2.15 -9.23 -22.32
N THR A 28 2.44 -8.05 -22.87
CA THR A 28 2.70 -7.92 -24.31
C THR A 28 4.09 -8.42 -24.67
N GLU A 29 4.25 -8.93 -25.90
CA GLU A 29 5.58 -9.36 -26.41
C GLU A 29 6.58 -8.20 -26.45
N SER A 30 6.10 -7.00 -26.81
CA SER A 30 6.91 -5.77 -26.76
C SER A 30 7.45 -5.48 -25.37
N TYR A 31 6.67 -5.71 -24.31
CA TYR A 31 7.13 -5.51 -22.94
C TYR A 31 8.24 -6.50 -22.56
N ILE A 32 8.11 -7.77 -22.92
CA ILE A 32 9.20 -8.77 -22.76
C ILE A 32 10.44 -8.33 -23.53
N SER A 33 10.30 -7.90 -24.78
CA SER A 33 11.43 -7.41 -25.58
C SER A 33 12.13 -6.21 -24.92
N GLN A 34 11.36 -5.26 -24.35
CA GLN A 34 11.89 -4.10 -23.64
C GLN A 34 12.65 -4.47 -22.36
N LEU A 35 12.16 -5.47 -21.62
CA LEU A 35 12.88 -6.03 -20.46
C LEU A 35 14.18 -6.73 -20.87
N LEU A 36 14.13 -7.54 -21.93
CA LEU A 36 15.30 -8.26 -22.43
C LEU A 36 16.35 -7.35 -23.06
N THR A 37 15.96 -6.21 -23.61
CA THR A 37 16.88 -5.18 -24.14
C THR A 37 17.34 -4.18 -23.08
N GLN A 38 16.89 -4.34 -21.83
CA GLN A 38 17.19 -3.43 -20.70
C GLN A 38 16.76 -1.97 -20.95
N LYS A 39 15.87 -1.73 -21.93
CA LYS A 39 15.23 -0.43 -22.15
C LYS A 39 14.29 -0.07 -20.99
N LYS A 40 13.74 -1.08 -20.33
CA LYS A 40 12.90 -0.92 -19.13
C LYS A 40 13.52 -1.64 -17.94
N LEU A 41 13.35 -1.03 -16.77
CA LEU A 41 13.69 -1.64 -15.49
C LEU A 41 12.77 -2.83 -15.22
N PRO A 42 13.31 -3.91 -14.62
CA PRO A 42 12.48 -5.02 -14.16
C PRO A 42 11.50 -4.52 -13.08
N PRO A 43 10.21 -4.93 -13.11
CA PRO A 43 9.20 -4.45 -12.17
C PRO A 43 9.56 -4.74 -10.70
N ALA A 44 9.10 -3.97 -9.73
CA ALA A 44 9.40 -4.26 -8.33
C ALA A 44 8.82 -5.64 -7.93
N PRO A 45 9.64 -6.57 -7.37
CA PRO A 45 9.20 -7.93 -7.03
C PRO A 45 8.01 -8.01 -6.09
N ASN A 46 7.94 -7.11 -5.10
CA ASN A 46 6.81 -7.04 -4.19
C ASN A 46 5.53 -6.48 -4.83
N ARG A 47 5.55 -6.03 -6.09
CA ARG A 47 4.41 -5.42 -6.79
C ARG A 47 3.92 -6.23 -7.98
N THR A 48 4.49 -7.40 -8.22
CA THR A 48 4.17 -8.20 -9.40
C THR A 48 4.24 -9.69 -9.12
N ASP A 49 3.29 -10.43 -9.69
CA ASP A 49 3.29 -11.88 -9.79
C ASP A 49 4.02 -12.38 -11.06
N MET A 50 4.52 -11.46 -11.89
CA MET A 50 5.22 -11.75 -13.16
C MET A 50 6.43 -12.67 -12.96
N TYR A 51 7.22 -12.47 -11.91
CA TYR A 51 8.40 -13.29 -11.66
C TYR A 51 8.04 -14.75 -11.45
N LYS A 52 7.01 -15.02 -10.64
CA LYS A 52 6.52 -16.38 -10.41
C LYS A 52 6.05 -17.03 -11.71
N LYS A 53 5.33 -16.29 -12.56
CA LYS A 53 4.85 -16.77 -13.87
C LYS A 53 5.99 -17.08 -14.85
N ILE A 54 6.99 -16.20 -14.93
CA ILE A 54 8.18 -16.38 -15.78
C ILE A 54 9.05 -17.52 -15.27
N GLU A 55 9.30 -17.60 -13.96
CA GLU A 55 10.07 -18.67 -13.34
C GLU A 55 9.45 -20.04 -13.64
N HIS A 56 8.12 -20.14 -13.52
CA HIS A 56 7.40 -21.35 -13.85
C HIS A 56 7.55 -21.73 -15.33
N ALA A 57 7.38 -20.77 -16.25
CA ALA A 57 7.52 -21.01 -17.69
C ALA A 57 8.95 -21.41 -18.10
N LEU A 58 9.97 -20.87 -17.42
CA LEU A 58 11.39 -21.11 -17.70
C LEU A 58 12.00 -22.23 -16.84
N LYS A 59 11.18 -22.93 -16.04
CA LYS A 59 11.62 -23.97 -15.10
C LYS A 59 12.79 -23.49 -14.24
N LEU A 60 12.68 -22.29 -13.68
CA LEU A 60 13.67 -21.69 -12.78
C LEU A 60 13.25 -21.88 -11.31
N PRO A 61 14.21 -21.93 -10.38
CA PRO A 61 13.92 -21.89 -8.95
C PRO A 61 13.06 -20.68 -8.58
N GLN A 62 12.05 -20.92 -7.74
CA GLN A 62 11.13 -19.87 -7.29
C GLN A 62 11.88 -18.76 -6.54
N GLY A 63 11.58 -17.50 -6.87
CA GLY A 63 12.18 -16.32 -6.27
C GLY A 63 13.56 -15.94 -6.79
N GLN A 64 14.14 -16.69 -7.73
CA GLN A 64 15.44 -16.35 -8.30
C GLN A 64 15.39 -15.05 -9.11
N LEU A 65 14.37 -14.87 -9.96
CA LEU A 65 14.23 -13.65 -10.76
C LEU A 65 13.84 -12.46 -9.90
N ALA A 66 13.01 -12.68 -8.88
CA ALA A 66 12.67 -11.65 -7.90
C ALA A 66 13.93 -11.09 -7.21
N LYS A 67 14.82 -11.96 -6.70
CA LYS A 67 16.08 -11.54 -6.05
C LYS A 67 16.99 -10.75 -6.99
N LEU A 68 17.15 -11.20 -8.23
CA LEU A 68 17.96 -10.49 -9.22
C LEU A 68 17.36 -9.12 -9.59
N ALA A 69 16.02 -9.01 -9.63
CA ALA A 69 15.32 -7.76 -9.90
C ALA A 69 15.55 -6.75 -8.79
N ASP A 70 15.45 -7.16 -7.52
CA ASP A 70 15.72 -6.28 -6.39
C ASP A 70 17.16 -5.74 -6.43
N GLN A 71 18.14 -6.59 -6.71
CA GLN A 71 19.54 -6.19 -6.83
C GLN A 71 19.73 -5.15 -7.95
N GLN A 72 19.22 -5.42 -9.16
CA GLN A 72 19.34 -4.48 -10.29
C GLN A 72 18.63 -3.15 -10.01
N ARG A 73 17.49 -3.17 -9.31
CA ARG A 73 16.76 -1.95 -8.95
C ARG A 73 17.51 -1.15 -7.89
N LEU A 74 18.08 -1.79 -6.88
CA LEU A 74 18.87 -1.14 -5.84
C LEU A 74 20.09 -0.42 -6.44
N GLU A 75 20.80 -1.08 -7.37
CA GLU A 75 21.91 -0.48 -8.11
C GLU A 75 21.47 0.76 -8.90
N GLN A 76 20.31 0.71 -9.54
CA GLN A 76 19.77 1.82 -10.33
C GLN A 76 19.28 2.98 -9.46
N LEU A 77 18.69 2.69 -8.30
CA LEU A 77 18.32 3.71 -7.32
C LEU A 77 19.56 4.39 -6.75
N ARG A 78 20.62 3.63 -6.43
CA ARG A 78 21.92 4.19 -6.01
C ARG A 78 22.53 5.13 -7.05
N LYS A 79 22.35 4.84 -8.34
CA LYS A 79 22.82 5.72 -9.43
C LYS A 79 22.00 7.00 -9.61
N ARG A 80 20.74 7.03 -9.15
CA ARG A 80 19.82 8.17 -9.26
C ARG A 80 19.73 9.03 -8.00
N LEU A 81 20.42 8.64 -6.93
CA LEU A 81 20.56 9.43 -5.71
C LEU A 81 21.43 10.65 -6.01
N GLY A 82 20.81 11.80 -6.28
CA GLY A 82 21.53 13.06 -6.54
C GLY A 82 20.74 14.11 -7.31
N ASP A 83 19.70 13.72 -8.06
CA ASP A 83 18.93 14.67 -8.87
C ASP A 83 17.87 15.40 -8.04
N GLN A 84 17.76 16.73 -8.22
CA GLN A 84 16.70 17.51 -7.60
C GLN A 84 15.33 17.07 -8.15
N PRO A 85 14.31 16.92 -7.28
CA PRO A 85 13.00 16.47 -7.71
C PRO A 85 12.36 17.49 -8.65
N THR A 86 12.03 17.05 -9.86
CA THR A 86 11.30 17.84 -10.84
C THR A 86 9.93 18.24 -10.29
N PRO A 87 9.41 19.45 -10.59
CA PRO A 87 8.07 19.85 -10.19
C PRO A 87 6.99 18.87 -10.68
N LEU A 88 5.90 18.74 -9.91
CA LEU A 88 4.75 17.96 -10.34
C LEU A 88 4.18 18.53 -11.65
N LEU A 89 3.81 17.64 -12.58
CA LEU A 89 3.18 18.04 -13.83
C LEU A 89 1.89 18.82 -13.56
N HIS A 90 1.68 19.92 -14.27
CA HIS A 90 0.53 20.82 -14.10
C HIS A 90 -0.82 20.07 -14.14
N ASN A 91 -1.01 19.18 -15.11
CA ASN A 91 -2.26 18.42 -15.25
C ASN A 91 -2.51 17.45 -14.08
N VAL A 92 -1.44 16.96 -13.44
CA VAL A 92 -1.54 16.09 -12.26
C VAL A 92 -1.97 16.92 -11.06
N ARG A 93 -1.38 18.11 -10.87
CA ARG A 93 -1.81 19.08 -9.85
C ARG A 93 -3.28 19.45 -10.01
N GLU A 94 -3.71 19.78 -11.23
CA GLU A 94 -5.10 20.16 -11.49
C GLU A 94 -6.08 19.00 -11.23
N LEU A 95 -5.69 17.76 -11.54
CA LEU A 95 -6.49 16.59 -11.16
C LEU A 95 -6.63 16.47 -9.64
N ILE A 96 -5.53 16.61 -8.90
CA ILE A 96 -5.53 16.53 -7.43
C ILE A 96 -6.42 17.63 -6.85
N LEU A 97 -6.28 18.87 -7.30
CA LEU A 97 -7.11 19.99 -6.84
C LEU A 97 -8.59 19.81 -7.19
N ARG A 98 -8.91 19.28 -8.38
CA ARG A 98 -10.29 18.99 -8.79
C ARG A 98 -10.94 17.91 -7.91
N LYS A 99 -10.17 16.96 -7.41
CA LYS A 99 -10.66 15.88 -6.53
C LYS A 99 -10.68 16.29 -5.06
N CYS A 100 -10.14 17.46 -4.70
CA CYS A 100 -10.17 17.99 -3.34
C CYS A 100 -11.59 18.43 -2.96
N HIS A 101 -11.94 18.31 -1.67
CA HIS A 101 -13.22 18.76 -1.15
C HIS A 101 -13.48 20.24 -1.48
N PRO A 102 -14.63 20.60 -2.11
CA PRO A 102 -14.86 21.94 -2.68
C PRO A 102 -14.64 23.11 -1.71
N LYS A 103 -14.97 22.91 -0.43
CA LYS A 103 -14.80 23.91 0.63
C LYS A 103 -13.34 24.31 0.87
N LYS A 104 -12.38 23.40 0.65
CA LYS A 104 -10.95 23.61 0.93
C LYS A 104 -10.11 23.81 -0.33
N THR A 105 -10.65 23.54 -1.52
CA THR A 105 -9.91 23.63 -2.80
C THR A 105 -9.19 24.96 -2.99
N ARG A 106 -9.81 26.10 -2.65
CA ARG A 106 -9.20 27.43 -2.81
C ARG A 106 -7.99 27.62 -1.90
N GLN A 107 -8.12 27.22 -0.63
CA GLN A 107 -7.03 27.31 0.36
C GLN A 107 -5.84 26.42 -0.06
N ILE A 108 -6.11 25.17 -0.44
CA ILE A 108 -5.08 24.23 -0.88
C ILE A 108 -4.39 24.72 -2.16
N ARG A 109 -5.14 25.25 -3.14
CA ARG A 109 -4.57 25.83 -4.36
C ARG A 109 -3.58 26.93 -4.05
N THR A 110 -3.93 27.85 -3.15
CA THR A 110 -3.03 28.93 -2.73
C THR A 110 -1.74 28.38 -2.09
N ILE A 111 -1.80 27.29 -1.32
CA ILE A 111 -0.61 26.66 -0.75
C ILE A 111 0.28 26.05 -1.86
N PHE A 112 -0.32 25.32 -2.81
CA PHE A 112 0.41 24.68 -3.91
C PHE A 112 1.06 25.70 -4.86
N GLU A 113 0.41 26.84 -5.10
CA GLU A 113 0.95 27.92 -5.93
C GLU A 113 2.10 28.67 -5.24
N LYS A 114 2.03 28.83 -3.91
CA LYS A 114 3.10 29.42 -3.11
C LYS A 114 4.36 28.54 -3.08
N GLN A 115 4.19 27.24 -2.89
CA GLN A 115 5.31 26.29 -2.83
C GLN A 115 5.13 25.21 -3.90
N HIS A 116 5.74 25.44 -5.08
CA HIS A 116 5.67 24.52 -6.19
C HIS A 116 6.25 23.16 -5.80
N PHE A 117 5.39 22.13 -5.80
CA PHE A 117 5.72 20.79 -5.36
C PHE A 117 6.36 20.76 -3.98
N GLY A 118 5.80 21.55 -3.08
CA GLY A 118 6.15 21.63 -1.67
C GLY A 118 5.78 20.39 -0.87
N GLU A 119 6.03 20.44 0.44
CA GLU A 119 5.83 19.32 1.36
C GLU A 119 4.39 18.82 1.36
N LEU A 120 3.42 19.74 1.44
CA LEU A 120 2.00 19.39 1.42
C LEU A 120 1.59 18.75 0.09
N GLU A 121 2.05 19.30 -1.04
CA GLU A 121 1.73 18.76 -2.36
C GLU A 121 2.33 17.36 -2.55
N ARG A 122 3.58 17.14 -2.11
CA ARG A 122 4.23 15.82 -2.12
C ARG A 122 3.50 14.84 -1.21
N PHE A 123 3.14 15.27 0.00
CA PHE A 123 2.44 14.46 0.97
C PHE A 123 1.10 13.96 0.43
N VAL A 124 0.24 14.87 -0.02
CA VAL A 124 -1.08 14.55 -0.59
C VAL A 124 -0.90 13.64 -1.81
N THR A 125 -0.01 13.99 -2.74
CA THR A 125 0.24 13.18 -3.95
C THR A 125 0.70 11.77 -3.58
N GLN A 126 1.59 11.64 -2.59
CA GLN A 126 2.11 10.35 -2.14
C GLN A 126 1.02 9.48 -1.51
N LYS A 127 0.13 10.05 -0.68
CA LYS A 127 -0.97 9.30 -0.05
C LYS A 127 -2.00 8.86 -1.08
N LEU A 128 -2.42 9.76 -1.96
CA LEU A 128 -3.35 9.44 -3.05
C LEU A 128 -2.78 8.34 -3.95
N LEU A 129 -1.53 8.49 -4.38
CA LEU A 129 -0.85 7.48 -5.21
C LEU A 129 -0.73 6.14 -4.48
N GLY A 130 -0.41 6.14 -3.18
CA GLY A 130 -0.32 4.94 -2.36
C GLY A 130 -1.63 4.17 -2.27
N VAL A 131 -2.75 4.86 -2.01
CA VAL A 131 -4.07 4.24 -1.95
C VAL A 131 -4.45 3.63 -3.29
N VAL A 132 -4.33 4.41 -4.38
CA VAL A 132 -4.67 3.96 -5.74
C VAL A 132 -3.83 2.75 -6.15
N LYS A 133 -2.54 2.73 -5.81
CA LYS A 133 -1.68 1.56 -6.02
C LYS A 133 -2.10 0.35 -5.21
N SER A 134 -2.58 0.53 -3.98
CA SER A 134 -3.06 -0.59 -3.18
C SER A 134 -4.25 -1.30 -3.84
N VAL A 135 -5.19 -0.52 -4.39
CA VAL A 135 -6.33 -1.04 -5.16
C VAL A 135 -5.82 -1.78 -6.39
N ALA A 136 -4.96 -1.14 -7.19
CA ALA A 136 -4.42 -1.74 -8.41
C ALA A 136 -3.65 -3.04 -8.15
N ARG A 137 -2.96 -3.13 -7.00
CA ARG A 137 -2.23 -4.34 -6.59
C ARG A 137 -3.18 -5.46 -6.14
N GLN A 138 -4.19 -5.14 -5.35
CA GLN A 138 -5.18 -6.11 -4.87
C GLN A 138 -5.99 -6.70 -6.03
N GLU A 139 -6.31 -5.87 -7.02
CA GLU A 139 -7.13 -6.25 -8.17
C GLU A 139 -6.33 -6.78 -9.36
N LEU A 140 -5.00 -6.86 -9.27
CA LEU A 140 -4.11 -7.26 -10.38
C LEU A 140 -4.45 -8.66 -10.92
N ASP A 141 -4.87 -9.56 -10.04
CA ASP A 141 -5.27 -10.93 -10.38
C ASP A 141 -6.79 -11.09 -10.56
N ASN A 142 -7.58 -10.02 -10.41
CA ASN A 142 -9.02 -10.04 -10.66
C ASN A 142 -9.32 -9.78 -12.16
N PRO A 143 -9.71 -10.81 -12.94
CA PRO A 143 -9.92 -10.66 -14.37
C PRO A 143 -11.09 -9.75 -14.72
N THR A 144 -12.10 -9.65 -13.85
CA THR A 144 -13.28 -8.79 -14.08
C THR A 144 -12.93 -7.33 -13.95
N TRP A 145 -12.19 -6.97 -12.89
CA TRP A 145 -11.66 -5.63 -12.67
C TRP A 145 -10.70 -5.22 -13.79
N MET A 146 -9.75 -6.09 -14.13
CA MET A 146 -8.78 -5.84 -15.19
C MET A 146 -9.43 -5.54 -16.53
N ARG A 147 -10.47 -6.29 -16.93
CA ARG A 147 -11.23 -6.00 -18.16
C ARG A 147 -11.98 -4.67 -18.08
N LYS A 148 -12.53 -4.33 -16.91
CA LYS A 148 -13.26 -3.08 -16.71
C LYS A 148 -12.36 -1.87 -16.86
N VAL A 149 -11.19 -1.87 -16.21
CA VAL A 149 -10.20 -0.80 -16.32
C VAL A 149 -9.61 -0.75 -17.73
N ALA A 150 -9.33 -1.91 -18.35
CA ALA A 150 -8.88 -1.99 -19.74
C ALA A 150 -9.83 -1.27 -20.71
N ARG A 151 -11.15 -1.48 -20.55
CA ARG A 151 -12.18 -0.79 -21.35
C ARG A 151 -12.19 0.72 -21.12
N LEU A 152 -12.06 1.18 -19.88
CA LEU A 152 -12.02 2.61 -19.56
C LEU A 152 -10.83 3.32 -20.23
N SER A 153 -9.70 2.63 -20.36
CA SER A 153 -8.51 3.15 -21.04
C SER A 153 -8.39 2.72 -22.50
N LYS A 154 -9.40 2.06 -23.09
CA LYS A 154 -9.38 1.53 -24.46
C LYS A 154 -8.16 0.65 -24.78
N LYS A 155 -7.68 -0.13 -23.80
CA LYS A 155 -6.53 -1.04 -23.93
C LYS A 155 -6.99 -2.50 -23.96
N SER A 156 -6.20 -3.39 -24.57
CA SER A 156 -6.40 -4.83 -24.43
C SER A 156 -6.00 -5.32 -23.03
N TYR A 157 -6.42 -6.53 -22.65
CA TYR A 157 -6.09 -7.09 -21.34
C TYR A 157 -4.57 -7.15 -21.07
N PRO A 158 -3.72 -7.69 -21.97
CA PRO A 158 -2.27 -7.71 -21.75
C PRO A 158 -1.65 -6.30 -21.72
N GLN A 159 -2.15 -5.36 -22.53
CA GLN A 159 -1.70 -3.97 -22.51
C GLN A 159 -2.04 -3.27 -21.20
N MET A 160 -3.26 -3.48 -20.69
CA MET A 160 -3.68 -2.93 -19.41
C MET A 160 -2.85 -3.53 -18.27
N ARG A 161 -2.56 -4.84 -18.30
CA ARG A 161 -1.72 -5.47 -17.29
C ARG A 161 -0.31 -4.89 -17.25
N VAL A 162 0.31 -4.66 -18.42
CA VAL A 162 1.59 -3.94 -18.49
C VAL A 162 1.47 -2.52 -17.91
N THR A 163 0.39 -1.81 -18.24
CA THR A 163 0.13 -0.46 -17.73
C THR A 163 0.00 -0.44 -16.19
N VAL A 164 -0.67 -1.43 -15.60
CA VAL A 164 -0.79 -1.57 -14.13
C VAL A 164 0.58 -1.84 -13.50
N LEU A 165 1.38 -2.75 -14.06
CA LEU A 165 2.71 -3.07 -13.53
C LEU A 165 3.64 -1.84 -13.56
N GLU A 166 3.61 -1.07 -14.64
CA GLU A 166 4.37 0.18 -14.76
C GLU A 166 3.89 1.26 -13.79
N PHE A 167 2.56 1.37 -13.64
CA PHE A 167 1.97 2.29 -12.67
C PHE A 167 2.36 1.94 -11.22
N LEU A 168 2.34 0.65 -10.87
CA LEU A 168 2.75 0.20 -9.55
C LEU A 168 4.19 0.61 -9.22
N ASP A 169 5.06 0.78 -10.21
CA ASP A 169 6.44 1.25 -10.03
C ASP A 169 6.63 2.77 -10.04
N THR A 170 5.66 3.52 -10.57
CA THR A 170 5.72 4.98 -10.72
C THR A 170 5.90 5.71 -9.39
N THR A 171 6.82 6.67 -9.28
CA THR A 171 6.94 7.49 -8.06
C THR A 171 6.13 8.79 -8.18
N ILE A 172 6.07 9.60 -7.12
CA ILE A 172 5.50 10.95 -7.22
C ILE A 172 6.27 11.85 -8.19
N PHE A 173 7.53 11.51 -8.50
CA PHE A 173 8.41 12.24 -9.41
C PHE A 173 8.22 11.82 -10.88
N ASP A 174 7.82 10.57 -11.12
CA ASP A 174 7.63 10.00 -12.45
C ASP A 174 6.14 9.93 -12.86
N LEU A 175 5.26 10.57 -12.09
CA LEU A 175 3.82 10.47 -12.28
C LEU A 175 3.38 11.21 -13.56
N SER A 176 2.97 10.44 -14.56
CA SER A 176 2.57 10.96 -15.88
C SER A 176 1.06 11.26 -15.98
N ASN A 177 0.69 12.05 -16.99
CA ASN A 177 -0.71 12.30 -17.34
C ASN A 177 -1.46 11.00 -17.69
N GLU A 178 -0.79 10.05 -18.35
CA GLU A 178 -1.38 8.77 -18.70
C GLU A 178 -1.73 7.96 -17.44
N ASN A 179 -0.83 7.94 -16.44
CA ASN A 179 -1.08 7.30 -15.16
C ASN A 179 -2.27 7.95 -14.43
N CYS A 180 -2.39 9.27 -14.51
CA CYS A 180 -3.51 10.01 -13.93
C CYS A 180 -4.85 9.69 -14.60
N MET A 181 -4.87 9.62 -15.93
CA MET A 181 -6.08 9.29 -16.68
C MET A 181 -6.49 7.82 -16.52
N ALA A 182 -5.52 6.91 -16.44
CA ALA A 182 -5.78 5.47 -16.33
C ALA A 182 -6.15 5.03 -14.90
N PHE A 183 -5.60 5.67 -13.87
CA PHE A 183 -5.75 5.20 -12.48
C PHE A 183 -6.27 6.25 -11.52
N LEU A 184 -5.58 7.39 -11.34
CA LEU A 184 -5.97 8.35 -10.29
C LEU A 184 -7.37 8.89 -10.54
N ASN A 185 -7.67 9.39 -11.75
CA ASN A 185 -8.97 9.98 -12.05
C ASN A 185 -10.14 9.00 -11.95
N PRO A 186 -10.07 7.76 -12.49
CA PRO A 186 -11.17 6.81 -12.39
C PRO A 186 -11.32 6.19 -10.99
N LEU A 187 -10.22 5.97 -10.25
CA LEU A 187 -10.28 5.28 -8.95
C LEU A 187 -10.50 6.22 -7.76
N LEU A 188 -10.05 7.47 -7.82
CA LEU A 188 -10.31 8.47 -6.78
C LEU A 188 -11.64 9.18 -7.06
N GLU A 189 -12.54 9.17 -6.08
CA GLU A 189 -13.77 9.96 -6.13
C GLU A 189 -13.48 11.37 -5.63
N SER A 190 -12.97 11.48 -4.39
CA SER A 190 -12.60 12.73 -3.75
C SER A 190 -11.57 12.51 -2.63
N TRP A 191 -11.01 13.60 -2.12
CA TRP A 191 -10.20 13.59 -0.90
C TRP A 191 -10.37 14.88 -0.11
N ASP A 192 -10.12 14.83 1.19
CA ASP A 192 -10.10 15.98 2.08
C ASP A 192 -8.90 15.90 3.03
N ILE A 193 -8.44 17.04 3.54
CA ILE A 193 -7.42 17.11 4.57
C ILE A 193 -7.81 18.13 5.63
N ASP A 194 -7.69 17.76 6.90
CA ASP A 194 -7.66 18.72 7.99
C ASP A 194 -6.23 19.25 8.14
N LEU A 195 -6.02 20.54 7.87
CA LEU A 195 -4.69 21.17 7.96
C LEU A 195 -4.21 21.36 9.40
N ALA A 196 -5.08 21.25 10.40
CA ALA A 196 -4.67 21.35 11.81
C ALA A 196 -4.12 20.01 12.32
N THR A 197 -4.75 18.90 11.96
CA THR A 197 -4.39 17.54 12.43
C THR A 197 -3.61 16.72 11.39
N PHE A 198 -3.49 17.22 10.16
CA PHE A 198 -2.99 16.50 8.99
C PHE A 198 -3.77 15.20 8.66
N CYS A 199 -4.95 15.00 9.25
CA CYS A 199 -5.82 13.89 8.88
C CYS A 199 -6.24 14.02 7.42
N ILE A 200 -6.00 12.98 6.62
CA ILE A 200 -6.40 12.92 5.21
C ILE A 200 -7.43 11.82 4.99
N GLU A 201 -8.56 12.20 4.42
CA GLU A 201 -9.64 11.31 4.01
C GLU A 201 -9.60 11.12 2.50
N ILE A 202 -9.67 9.87 2.06
CA ILE A 202 -9.62 9.49 0.64
C ILE A 202 -10.83 8.62 0.34
N VAL A 203 -11.67 9.10 -0.57
CA VAL A 203 -12.87 8.40 -1.03
C VAL A 203 -12.57 7.77 -2.39
N LEU A 204 -12.79 6.46 -2.49
CA LEU A 204 -12.58 5.72 -3.72
C LEU A 204 -13.89 5.58 -4.51
N ASN A 205 -13.78 5.54 -5.82
CA ASN A 205 -14.91 5.36 -6.70
C ASN A 205 -15.46 3.92 -6.60
N ARG A 206 -16.62 3.80 -5.95
CA ARG A 206 -17.31 2.52 -5.68
C ARG A 206 -17.54 1.65 -6.92
N ARG A 207 -17.62 2.27 -8.10
CA ARG A 207 -17.85 1.52 -9.35
C ARG A 207 -16.62 0.71 -9.76
N VAL A 208 -15.41 1.12 -9.36
CA VAL A 208 -14.15 0.53 -9.84
C VAL A 208 -13.17 0.21 -8.74
N ALA A 209 -13.43 0.52 -7.48
CA ALA A 209 -12.57 0.17 -6.36
C ALA A 209 -13.41 -0.44 -5.22
N PRO A 210 -13.17 -1.72 -4.86
CA PRO A 210 -13.77 -2.31 -3.67
C PRO A 210 -13.06 -1.75 -2.43
N GLY A 211 -13.83 -1.09 -1.55
CA GLY A 211 -13.30 -0.32 -0.43
C GLY A 211 -13.69 1.14 -0.56
N HIS A 212 -14.66 1.56 0.24
CA HIS A 212 -15.41 2.80 0.02
C HIS A 212 -14.68 4.06 0.52
N HIS A 213 -13.76 3.88 1.47
CA HIS A 213 -13.18 4.99 2.23
C HIS A 213 -11.86 4.57 2.88
N LYS A 214 -10.88 5.47 2.90
CA LYS A 214 -9.62 5.34 3.64
C LYS A 214 -9.33 6.65 4.37
N THR A 215 -9.22 6.58 5.70
CA THR A 215 -8.74 7.68 6.54
C THR A 215 -7.30 7.40 6.94
N PHE A 216 -6.44 8.42 6.88
CA PHE A 216 -5.11 8.38 7.44
C PHE A 216 -4.97 9.52 8.44
N GLU A 217 -4.69 9.17 9.68
CA GLU A 217 -4.47 10.11 10.77
C GLU A 217 -2.99 10.12 11.15
N PHE A 218 -2.46 11.30 11.44
CA PHE A 218 -1.13 11.44 12.02
C PHE A 218 -1.26 11.53 13.52
N ILE A 219 -0.78 10.49 14.19
CA ILE A 219 -0.68 10.46 15.64
C ILE A 219 0.82 10.47 15.92
N GLU A 220 1.30 11.56 16.53
CA GLU A 220 2.63 11.57 17.11
C GLU A 220 2.64 10.55 18.25
N ARG A 221 3.19 9.37 17.97
CA ARG A 221 3.62 8.47 19.04
C ARG A 221 4.97 9.00 19.47
N GLY A 222 5.04 9.53 20.70
CA GLY A 222 6.31 9.80 21.36
C GLY A 222 7.22 8.56 21.32
N PRO A 223 8.53 8.70 21.62
CA PRO A 223 9.51 7.62 21.46
C PRO A 223 8.92 6.33 22.01
N ASP A 224 8.82 5.32 21.14
CA ASP A 224 8.11 4.08 21.43
C ASP A 224 8.43 3.63 22.85
N LYS A 225 7.36 3.49 23.64
CA LYS A 225 7.27 2.54 24.74
C LYS A 225 7.98 1.29 24.26
N THR A 226 9.19 1.07 24.76
CA THR A 226 9.98 -0.10 24.44
C THR A 226 9.16 -1.33 24.79
N SER A 227 8.58 -1.91 23.76
CA SER A 227 8.26 -3.32 23.53
C SER A 227 8.85 -4.25 24.59
N GLY A 228 8.22 -4.24 25.74
CA GLY A 228 8.43 -5.13 26.87
C GLY A 228 7.10 -5.17 27.59
N GLU A 229 6.59 -6.36 27.86
CA GLU A 229 5.41 -6.53 28.70
C GLU A 229 5.68 -5.81 30.02
N GLU A 230 4.79 -4.90 30.44
CA GLU A 230 4.94 -4.15 31.69
C GLU A 230 5.25 -5.14 32.83
N PRO A 231 6.30 -4.93 33.65
CA PRO A 231 6.71 -5.91 34.65
C PRO A 231 5.57 -6.34 35.57
N GLY A 232 4.71 -5.42 35.99
CA GLY A 232 3.55 -5.74 36.80
C GLY A 232 2.46 -6.55 36.08
N LEU A 233 2.36 -6.44 34.75
CA LEU A 233 1.46 -7.27 33.94
C LEU A 233 2.03 -8.68 33.82
N LYS A 234 3.34 -8.79 33.60
CA LYS A 234 4.03 -10.08 33.56
C LYS A 234 3.89 -10.83 34.89
N ASP A 235 4.11 -10.13 35.99
CA ASP A 235 3.98 -10.69 37.35
C ASP A 235 2.53 -11.10 37.64
N PHE A 236 1.54 -10.33 37.18
CA PHE A 236 0.11 -10.70 37.25
C PHE A 236 -0.19 -12.00 36.50
N LEU A 237 0.32 -12.15 35.27
CA LEU A 237 0.08 -13.35 34.45
C LEU A 237 0.81 -14.60 34.96
N GLN A 238 1.83 -14.43 35.80
CA GLN A 238 2.56 -15.52 36.44
C GLN A 238 1.90 -16.00 37.73
N ASP A 239 0.96 -15.24 38.30
CA ASP A 239 0.26 -15.56 39.54
C ASP A 239 -1.11 -16.21 39.23
N PRO A 240 -1.25 -17.55 39.39
CA PRO A 240 -2.50 -18.25 39.10
C PRO A 240 -3.67 -17.80 39.99
N LEU A 241 -3.40 -17.19 41.15
CA LEU A 241 -4.44 -16.68 42.04
C LEU A 241 -5.05 -15.37 41.53
N LEU A 242 -4.34 -14.63 40.67
CA LEU A 242 -4.77 -13.35 40.13
C LEU A 242 -5.27 -13.45 38.68
N SER A 243 -4.65 -14.29 37.84
CA SER A 243 -4.93 -14.33 36.40
C SER A 243 -5.60 -15.62 35.89
N GLY A 244 -5.96 -16.55 36.79
CA GLY A 244 -6.30 -17.94 36.46
C GLY A 244 -7.47 -18.15 35.49
N ASP A 245 -8.33 -17.15 35.28
CA ASP A 245 -9.52 -17.22 34.41
C ASP A 245 -9.58 -16.11 33.36
N VAL A 246 -8.45 -15.44 33.07
CA VAL A 246 -8.40 -14.32 32.11
C VAL A 246 -8.64 -14.82 30.68
N SER A 247 -9.65 -14.26 30.01
CA SER A 247 -9.92 -14.53 28.59
C SER A 247 -8.96 -13.76 27.66
N GLU A 248 -8.87 -14.17 26.39
CA GLU A 248 -8.03 -13.48 25.40
C GLU A 248 -8.44 -12.01 25.19
N GLU A 249 -9.74 -11.71 25.25
CA GLU A 249 -10.26 -10.34 25.11
C GLU A 249 -9.86 -9.45 26.30
N GLU A 250 -9.96 -9.98 27.52
CA GLU A 250 -9.54 -9.30 28.75
C GLU A 250 -8.01 -9.10 28.75
N LEU A 251 -7.25 -10.08 28.28
CA LEU A 251 -5.80 -9.98 28.14
C LEU A 251 -5.40 -8.88 27.15
N MET A 252 -6.11 -8.77 26.02
CA MET A 252 -5.90 -7.69 25.05
C MET A 252 -6.19 -6.32 25.65
N PHE A 253 -7.25 -6.19 26.46
CA PHE A 253 -7.55 -4.96 27.18
C PHE A 253 -6.44 -4.57 28.15
N LEU A 254 -5.98 -5.49 29.01
CA LEU A 254 -4.92 -5.20 29.99
C LEU A 254 -3.60 -4.81 29.33
N ARG A 255 -3.26 -5.41 28.18
CA ARG A 255 -2.06 -5.04 27.37
C ARG A 255 -2.17 -3.68 26.69
N ALA A 256 -3.39 -3.17 26.48
CA ALA A 256 -3.62 -1.87 25.87
C ALA A 256 -3.53 -0.72 26.88
N LEU A 257 -3.51 -1.01 28.19
CA LEU A 257 -3.32 -0.01 29.24
C LEU A 257 -1.93 0.61 29.14
N THR A 258 -1.85 1.93 29.31
CA THR A 258 -0.59 2.67 29.18
C THR A 258 -0.34 3.56 30.36
N PHE A 259 0.91 3.58 30.82
CA PHE A 259 1.34 4.35 31.98
C PHE A 259 2.54 5.22 31.61
N GLU A 260 2.50 6.50 31.96
CA GLU A 260 3.59 7.44 31.63
C GLU A 260 4.61 7.52 32.78
N ASN A 261 4.15 7.86 33.98
CA ASN A 261 5.00 8.08 35.16
C ASN A 261 4.73 7.10 36.32
N LYS A 262 3.87 6.09 36.10
CA LYS A 262 3.46 5.13 37.13
C LYS A 262 3.83 3.72 36.68
N ARG A 263 4.25 2.88 37.62
CA ARG A 263 4.47 1.45 37.40
C ARG A 263 3.36 0.68 38.10
N PRO A 264 2.39 0.12 37.37
CA PRO A 264 1.30 -0.64 37.96
C PRO A 264 1.81 -1.93 38.61
N THR A 265 1.23 -2.31 39.74
CA THR A 265 1.50 -3.59 40.41
C THR A 265 0.57 -4.68 39.88
N PRO A 266 0.82 -5.97 40.17
CA PRO A 266 -0.11 -7.04 39.80
C PRO A 266 -1.55 -6.81 40.29
N LEU A 267 -1.69 -6.23 41.49
CA LEU A 267 -2.99 -5.89 42.07
C LEU A 267 -3.74 -4.81 41.29
N TYR A 268 -3.04 -3.92 40.59
CA TYR A 268 -3.68 -2.95 39.70
C TYR A 268 -4.38 -3.69 38.55
N TYR A 269 -3.69 -4.62 37.89
CA TYR A 269 -4.25 -5.41 36.80
C TYR A 269 -5.41 -6.31 37.25
N TYR A 270 -5.30 -6.90 38.44
CA TYR A 270 -6.40 -7.64 39.05
C TYR A 270 -7.63 -6.75 39.26
N ARG A 271 -7.45 -5.51 39.77
CA ARG A 271 -8.57 -4.57 39.95
C ARG A 271 -9.18 -4.13 38.63
N GLU A 272 -8.38 -3.85 37.60
CA GLU A 272 -8.90 -3.49 36.28
C GLU A 272 -9.70 -4.63 35.65
N LEU A 273 -9.24 -5.88 35.83
CA LEU A 273 -9.99 -7.07 35.41
C LEU A 273 -11.32 -7.18 36.15
N GLN A 274 -11.33 -6.97 37.48
CA GLN A 274 -12.57 -6.97 38.26
C GLN A 274 -13.52 -5.85 37.81
N SER A 275 -13.00 -4.64 37.57
CA SER A 275 -13.78 -3.51 37.06
C SER A 275 -14.40 -3.83 35.68
N LEU A 276 -13.67 -4.54 34.81
CA LEU A 276 -14.16 -4.94 33.49
C LEU A 276 -15.29 -5.97 33.58
N ARG A 277 -15.25 -6.82 34.60
CA ARG A 277 -16.28 -7.85 34.88
C ARG A 277 -17.46 -7.34 35.69
N ASP A 278 -17.31 -6.18 36.34
CA ASP A 278 -18.33 -5.63 37.23
C ASP A 278 -19.58 -5.22 36.45
N PRO A 279 -20.75 -5.83 36.72
CA PRO A 279 -22.02 -5.48 36.09
C PRO A 279 -22.45 -4.03 36.33
N LEU A 280 -21.94 -3.38 37.39
CA LEU A 280 -22.18 -1.96 37.67
C LEU A 280 -21.43 -1.04 36.69
N HIS A 281 -20.30 -1.51 36.15
CA HIS A 281 -19.51 -0.78 35.16
C HIS A 281 -19.90 -1.15 33.72
N PHE A 282 -20.24 -2.42 33.47
CA PHE A 282 -20.53 -2.93 32.13
C PHE A 282 -21.72 -3.89 32.13
N HIS A 283 -22.72 -3.61 31.28
CA HIS A 283 -23.85 -4.52 31.11
C HIS A 283 -23.48 -5.60 30.08
N PRO A 284 -23.82 -6.88 30.32
CA PRO A 284 -23.66 -7.90 29.30
C PRO A 284 -24.51 -7.52 28.07
N PRO A 285 -24.00 -7.72 26.84
CA PRO A 285 -24.74 -7.37 25.65
C PRO A 285 -26.08 -8.09 25.66
N THR A 286 -27.18 -7.35 25.74
CA THR A 286 -28.52 -7.92 25.65
C THR A 286 -28.62 -8.62 24.30
N LYS A 287 -28.66 -9.96 24.30
CA LYS A 287 -29.11 -10.72 23.15
C LYS A 287 -30.50 -10.20 22.83
N LYS A 288 -30.63 -9.37 21.78
CA LYS A 288 -31.94 -9.06 21.21
C LYS A 288 -32.57 -10.41 20.87
N ALA A 289 -33.62 -10.77 21.59
CA ALA A 289 -34.50 -11.82 21.16
C ALA A 289 -34.97 -11.43 19.75
N SER A 290 -34.62 -12.26 18.77
CA SER A 290 -35.14 -12.18 17.42
C SER A 290 -36.66 -12.30 17.50
N ALA A 291 -37.35 -11.18 17.29
CA ALA A 291 -38.74 -11.12 16.88
C ALA A 291 -38.76 -10.77 15.39
#